data_AF-A0A8J5RGD0-F1
#
_entry.id   AF-A0A8J5RGD0-F1
#
_cell.length_a   1.000
_cell.length_b   1.000
_cell.length_c   1.000
_cell.angle_alpha   90.00
_cell.angle_beta   90.00
_cell.angle_gamma   90.00
#
_symmetry.space_group_name_H-M   'P 1'
#
loop_
_entity.id
_entity.type
_entity.pdbx_description
1 polymer ?
#
loop_
_entity_poly.entity_id
_entity_poly.type
_entity_poly.pdbx_seq_one_letter_code
_entity_poly.pdbx_strand_id
1 'polypeptide(L)'
;MSKEEFMLFKLVIDEIKIIITTGVAKNTWIVESIDKFYDECYNNVYQFRRVMGNYKSSYKKIYNCLKSISKELLVKETTNLNFTLEDFENYLISVRDKSLENINNECKQIIKSISLIKYDIRRDDKTPIYWTAFVQKIIEDFKESLVVNIRNSLKSARNFFKGDDIISGALLVMDAHYLDGQVIKN
;
A
#
# COMPACT_ATOMS: atom_id res chain seq x y z
N MET A 1 2.28 -16.94 -8.23
CA MET A 1 3.64 -16.39 -8.12
C MET A 1 4.16 -16.29 -9.53
N SER A 2 4.46 -15.07 -9.98
CA SER A 2 4.99 -14.85 -11.32
C SER A 2 6.43 -15.36 -11.44
N LYS A 3 6.94 -15.47 -12.66
CA LYS A 3 8.33 -15.88 -12.91
C LYS A 3 9.33 -14.88 -12.30
N GLU A 4 9.00 -13.60 -12.33
CA GLU A 4 9.81 -12.51 -11.76
C GLU A 4 9.80 -12.56 -10.23
N GLU A 5 8.64 -12.82 -9.61
CA GLU A 5 8.51 -13.01 -8.16
C GLU A 5 9.29 -14.24 -7.69
N PHE A 6 9.28 -15.33 -8.46
CA PHE A 6 10.10 -16.50 -8.17
C PHE A 6 11.60 -16.18 -8.17
N MET A 7 12.05 -15.32 -9.09
CA MET A 7 13.45 -14.94 -9.18
C MET A 7 13.96 -14.14 -7.98
N LEU A 8 13.06 -13.52 -7.19
CA LEU A 8 13.43 -12.92 -5.91
C LEU A 8 14.00 -13.95 -4.94
N PHE A 9 13.50 -15.19 -5.00
CA PHE A 9 13.88 -16.27 -4.09
C PHE A 9 14.97 -17.18 -4.65
N LYS A 10 15.46 -16.91 -5.86
CA LYS A 10 16.37 -17.81 -6.58
C LYS A 10 17.61 -18.16 -5.76
N LEU A 11 18.24 -17.20 -5.10
CA LEU A 11 19.41 -17.45 -4.27
C LEU A 11 19.11 -18.40 -3.11
N VAL A 12 18.02 -18.14 -2.37
CA VAL A 12 17.60 -19.01 -1.26
C VAL A 12 17.28 -20.43 -1.76
N ILE A 13 16.65 -20.54 -2.93
CA ILE A 13 16.34 -21.83 -3.55
C ILE A 13 17.63 -22.56 -3.98
N ASP A 14 18.57 -21.85 -4.58
CA ASP A 14 19.82 -22.42 -5.07
C ASP A 14 20.74 -22.82 -3.90
N GLU A 15 20.75 -22.08 -2.79
CA GLU A 15 21.40 -22.49 -1.52
C GLU A 15 20.85 -23.82 -1.01
N ILE A 16 19.53 -23.96 -0.95
CA ILE A 16 18.88 -25.21 -0.53
C ILE A 16 19.24 -26.36 -1.46
N LYS A 17 19.27 -26.12 -2.78
CA LYS A 17 19.70 -27.14 -3.74
C LYS A 17 21.14 -27.55 -3.52
N ILE A 18 22.05 -26.62 -3.26
CA ILE A 18 23.47 -26.91 -3.01
C ILE A 18 23.62 -27.76 -1.75
N ILE A 19 22.91 -27.42 -0.65
CA ILE A 19 22.91 -28.18 0.60
C ILE A 19 22.44 -29.61 0.35
N ILE A 20 21.29 -29.77 -0.31
CA ILE A 20 20.74 -31.10 -0.62
C ILE A 20 21.71 -31.90 -1.51
N THR A 21 22.18 -31.31 -2.60
CA THR A 21 23.05 -32.02 -3.57
C THR A 21 24.38 -32.44 -2.93
N THR A 22 24.98 -31.55 -2.14
CA THR A 22 26.25 -31.80 -1.45
C THR A 22 26.08 -32.83 -0.33
N GLY A 23 25.00 -32.74 0.45
CA GLY A 23 24.76 -33.67 1.54
C GLY A 23 24.35 -35.06 1.07
N VAL A 24 23.59 -35.18 -0.03
CA VAL A 24 23.34 -36.47 -0.69
C VAL A 24 24.64 -37.09 -1.19
N ALA A 25 25.53 -36.31 -1.79
CA ALA A 25 26.81 -36.81 -2.31
C ALA A 25 27.81 -37.24 -1.22
N LYS A 26 27.72 -36.65 -0.02
CA LYS A 26 28.65 -36.92 1.10
C LYS A 26 28.12 -37.90 2.14
N ASN A 27 26.85 -38.30 2.06
CA ASN A 27 26.26 -39.16 3.07
C ASN A 27 26.84 -40.58 2.99
N THR A 28 27.70 -40.90 3.95
CA THR A 28 28.02 -42.30 4.27
C THR A 28 26.77 -42.92 4.90
N TRP A 29 26.39 -44.14 4.52
CA TRP A 29 25.14 -44.84 4.92
C TRP A 29 24.99 -45.14 6.43
N ILE A 30 25.67 -44.38 7.28
CA ILE A 30 25.62 -44.39 8.73
C ILE A 30 24.33 -43.67 9.16
N VAL A 31 23.49 -44.35 9.93
CA VAL A 31 22.16 -43.86 10.35
C VAL A 31 22.24 -42.47 11.01
N GLU A 32 23.19 -42.25 11.92
CA GLU A 32 23.37 -40.96 12.60
C GLU A 32 23.75 -39.79 11.65
N SER A 33 24.40 -40.10 10.53
CA SER A 33 24.75 -39.10 9.49
C SER A 33 23.52 -38.75 8.64
N ILE A 34 22.67 -39.75 8.37
CA ILE A 34 21.44 -39.58 7.60
C ILE A 34 20.43 -38.73 8.38
N ASP A 35 20.23 -39.00 9.67
CA ASP A 35 19.29 -38.26 10.52
C ASP A 35 19.69 -36.78 10.62
N LYS A 36 20.98 -36.49 10.85
CA LYS A 36 21.49 -35.10 10.89
C LYS A 36 21.29 -34.37 9.56
N PHE A 37 21.54 -35.03 8.44
CA PHE A 37 21.31 -34.45 7.11
C PHE A 37 19.83 -34.19 6.85
N TYR A 38 18.96 -35.11 7.26
CA TYR A 38 17.51 -34.95 7.16
C TYR A 38 17.04 -33.74 7.97
N ASP A 39 17.48 -33.61 9.23
CA ASP A 39 17.14 -32.47 10.09
C ASP A 39 17.62 -31.14 9.49
N GLU A 40 18.82 -31.11 8.91
CA GLU A 40 19.34 -29.92 8.23
C GLU A 40 18.50 -29.54 7.00
N CYS A 41 18.14 -30.52 6.16
CA CYS A 41 17.27 -30.29 5.01
C CYS A 41 15.88 -29.81 5.44
N TYR A 42 15.29 -30.46 6.44
CA TYR A 42 14.00 -30.10 6.99
C TYR A 42 14.00 -28.66 7.53
N ASN A 43 15.01 -28.31 8.33
CA ASN A 43 15.17 -26.96 8.86
C ASN A 43 15.29 -25.92 7.74
N ASN A 44 16.09 -26.17 6.71
CA ASN A 44 16.24 -25.24 5.58
C ASN A 44 14.93 -25.06 4.79
N VAL A 45 14.20 -26.14 4.50
CA VAL A 45 12.88 -26.06 3.86
C VAL A 45 11.87 -25.32 4.74
N TYR A 46 11.91 -25.55 6.05
CA TYR A 46 11.06 -24.84 7.01
C TYR A 46 11.35 -23.34 7.02
N GLN A 47 12.63 -22.94 7.03
CA GLN A 47 13.04 -21.54 6.95
C GLN A 47 12.57 -20.89 5.64
N PHE A 48 12.70 -21.58 4.51
CA PHE A 48 12.21 -21.08 3.23
C PHE A 48 10.70 -20.88 3.22
N ARG A 49 9.94 -21.85 3.76
CA ARG A 49 8.48 -21.70 3.92
C ARG A 49 8.12 -20.48 4.76
N ARG A 50 8.87 -20.22 5.83
CA ARG A 50 8.69 -19.03 6.68
C ARG A 50 8.91 -17.74 5.89
N VAL A 51 10.01 -17.65 5.15
CA VAL A 51 10.32 -16.49 4.27
C VAL A 51 9.21 -16.26 3.24
N MET A 52 8.75 -17.32 2.58
CA MET A 52 7.62 -17.25 1.63
C MET A 52 6.32 -16.80 2.29
N GLY A 53 6.05 -17.25 3.52
CA GLY A 53 4.89 -16.83 4.31
C GLY A 53 4.94 -15.33 4.64
N ASN A 54 6.10 -14.86 5.10
CA ASN A 54 6.32 -13.44 5.39
C ASN A 54 6.18 -12.57 4.14
N TYR A 55 6.76 -13.00 3.02
CA TYR A 55 6.61 -12.31 1.74
C TYR A 55 5.14 -12.15 1.36
N LYS A 56 4.35 -13.23 1.37
CA LYS A 56 2.92 -13.18 1.02
C LYS A 56 2.15 -12.24 1.94
N SER A 57 2.43 -12.30 3.24
CA SER A 57 1.80 -11.44 4.25
C SER A 57 2.13 -9.96 4.00
N SER A 58 3.40 -9.64 3.80
CA SER A 58 3.86 -8.27 3.53
C SER A 58 3.35 -7.74 2.20
N TYR A 59 3.33 -8.56 1.14
CA TYR A 59 2.77 -8.16 -0.16
C TYR A 59 1.27 -7.89 -0.07
N LYS A 60 0.52 -8.74 0.65
CA LYS A 60 -0.90 -8.51 0.92
C LYS A 60 -1.14 -7.20 1.68
N LYS A 61 -0.27 -6.87 2.66
CA LYS A 61 -0.33 -5.59 3.37
C LYS A 61 -0.11 -4.41 2.42
N ILE A 62 0.92 -4.46 1.57
CA ILE A 62 1.18 -3.43 0.55
C ILE A 62 -0.05 -3.22 -0.32
N TYR A 63 -0.62 -4.30 -0.86
CA TYR A 63 -1.83 -4.22 -1.70
C TYR A 63 -3.01 -3.57 -0.96
N ASN A 64 -3.23 -3.92 0.31
CA ASN A 64 -4.30 -3.33 1.12
C ASN A 64 -4.06 -1.82 1.36
N CYS A 65 -2.83 -1.40 1.64
CA CYS A 65 -2.46 0.01 1.80
C CYS A 65 -2.73 0.79 0.52
N LEU A 66 -2.34 0.26 -0.64
CA LEU A 66 -2.61 0.85 -1.96
C LEU A 66 -4.10 1.03 -2.22
N LYS A 67 -4.88 -0.02 -1.92
CA LYS A 67 -6.35 0.04 -2.00
C LYS A 67 -6.93 1.07 -1.04
N SER A 68 -6.39 1.20 0.17
CA SER A 68 -6.78 2.20 1.16
C SER A 68 -6.57 3.62 0.61
N ILE A 69 -5.38 3.91 0.08
CA ILE A 69 -5.03 5.18 -0.57
C ILE A 69 -6.01 5.51 -1.70
N SER A 70 -6.29 4.55 -2.58
CA SER A 70 -7.20 4.76 -3.73
C SER A 70 -8.64 5.13 -3.34
N LYS A 71 -9.04 4.80 -2.11
CA LYS A 71 -10.40 5.01 -1.58
C LYS A 71 -10.52 6.24 -0.70
N GLU A 72 -9.41 6.76 -0.19
CA GLU A 72 -9.43 7.99 0.59
C GLU A 72 -9.95 9.14 -0.29
N LEU A 73 -10.69 10.07 0.31
CA LEU A 73 -11.26 11.21 -0.43
C LEU A 73 -10.74 12.51 0.19
N LEU A 74 -10.24 13.40 -0.67
CA LEU A 74 -9.76 14.72 -0.24
C LEU A 74 -10.92 15.71 -0.02
N VAL A 75 -12.08 15.43 -0.61
CA VAL A 75 -13.34 16.14 -0.39
C VAL A 75 -14.39 15.07 -0.14
N LYS A 76 -15.15 15.22 0.95
CA LYS A 76 -16.20 14.27 1.32
C LYS A 76 -17.54 14.98 1.28
N GLU A 77 -18.54 14.27 0.78
CA GLU A 77 -19.92 14.74 0.83
C GLU A 77 -20.40 14.77 2.29
N THR A 78 -21.02 15.88 2.67
CA THR A 78 -21.74 16.01 3.94
C THR A 78 -23.20 16.27 3.64
N THR A 79 -24.07 15.64 4.42
CA THR A 79 -25.52 15.82 4.32
C THR A 79 -25.99 16.74 5.44
N ASN A 80 -26.93 17.64 5.12
CA ASN A 80 -27.69 18.42 6.10
C ASN A 80 -26.86 19.38 7.00
N LEU A 81 -25.81 20.00 6.45
CA LEU A 81 -25.05 21.03 7.14
C LEU A 81 -25.11 22.36 6.38
N ASN A 82 -25.42 23.44 7.09
CA ASN A 82 -25.26 24.79 6.58
C ASN A 82 -23.89 25.28 7.03
N PHE A 83 -23.09 25.78 6.09
CA PHE A 83 -21.79 26.35 6.38
C PHE A 83 -21.81 27.85 6.14
N THR A 84 -21.21 28.63 7.04
CA THR A 84 -20.63 29.92 6.66
C THR A 84 -19.42 29.68 5.75
N LEU A 85 -18.93 30.71 5.05
CA LEU A 85 -17.72 30.57 4.24
C LEU A 85 -16.52 30.08 5.07
N GLU A 86 -16.33 30.64 6.26
CA GLU A 86 -15.26 30.26 7.18
C GLU A 86 -15.41 28.80 7.66
N ASP A 87 -16.62 28.39 8.05
CA ASP A 87 -16.88 27.00 8.46
C ASP A 87 -16.63 26.01 7.31
N PHE A 88 -16.97 26.41 6.09
CA PHE A 88 -16.76 25.58 4.90
C PHE A 88 -15.28 25.41 4.58
N GLU A 89 -14.50 26.49 4.63
CA GLU A 89 -13.05 26.45 4.44
C GLU A 89 -12.38 25.56 5.50
N ASN A 90 -12.73 25.76 6.77
CA ASN A 90 -12.24 24.95 7.88
C ASN A 90 -12.61 23.47 7.72
N TYR A 91 -13.83 23.18 7.28
CA TYR A 91 -14.27 21.83 6.97
C TYR A 91 -13.40 21.19 5.87
N LEU A 92 -13.22 21.86 4.72
CA LEU A 92 -12.41 21.34 3.62
C LEU A 92 -10.95 21.10 4.03
N ILE A 93 -10.36 22.04 4.79
CA ILE A 93 -9.01 21.90 5.34
C ILE A 93 -8.93 20.66 6.24
N SER A 94 -9.88 20.51 7.17
CA SER A 94 -9.88 19.39 8.10
C SER A 94 -10.00 18.02 7.42
N VAL A 95 -10.86 17.91 6.39
CA VAL A 95 -11.03 16.68 5.62
C VAL A 95 -9.77 16.37 4.83
N ARG A 96 -9.20 17.37 4.15
CA ARG A 96 -7.95 17.22 3.39
C ARG A 96 -6.82 16.74 4.31
N ASP A 97 -6.61 17.41 5.43
CA ASP A 97 -5.47 17.13 6.31
C ASP A 97 -5.58 15.74 6.94
N LYS A 98 -6.78 15.35 7.39
CA LYS A 98 -7.04 13.99 7.88
C LYS A 98 -6.80 12.94 6.80
N SER A 99 -7.25 13.19 5.58
CA SER A 99 -7.05 12.27 4.45
C SER A 99 -5.57 12.16 4.07
N LEU A 100 -4.82 13.26 4.09
CA LEU A 100 -3.36 13.25 3.86
C LEU A 100 -2.61 12.53 4.98
N GLU A 101 -3.03 12.66 6.23
CA GLU A 101 -2.47 11.90 7.34
C GLU A 101 -2.66 10.39 7.14
N ASN A 102 -3.87 9.97 6.76
CA ASN A 102 -4.16 8.57 6.44
C ASN A 102 -3.27 8.05 5.31
N ILE A 103 -3.18 8.79 4.19
CA ILE A 103 -2.32 8.43 3.05
C ILE A 103 -0.85 8.30 3.51
N ASN A 104 -0.35 9.25 4.30
CA ASN A 104 1.02 9.21 4.83
C ASN A 104 1.26 7.97 5.72
N ASN A 105 0.29 7.60 6.54
CA ASN A 105 0.39 6.40 7.37
C ASN A 105 0.43 5.13 6.52
N GLU A 106 -0.39 5.04 5.47
CA GLU A 106 -0.35 3.92 4.53
C GLU A 106 1.00 3.84 3.79
N CYS A 107 1.56 4.98 3.35
CA CYS A 107 2.89 5.03 2.74
C CYS A 107 3.98 4.49 3.68
N LYS A 108 3.96 4.86 4.97
CA LYS A 108 4.89 4.32 5.99
C LYS A 108 4.77 2.81 6.11
N GLN A 109 3.54 2.26 6.09
CA GLN A 109 3.32 0.81 6.17
C GLN A 109 3.81 0.06 4.91
N ILE A 110 3.67 0.67 3.73
CA ILE A 110 4.22 0.13 2.48
C ILE A 110 5.74 0.03 2.59
N ILE A 111 6.43 1.12 2.99
CA ILE A 111 7.89 1.15 3.13
C ILE A 111 8.36 0.09 4.15
N LYS A 112 7.68 -0.01 5.29
CA LYS A 112 7.96 -1.03 6.30
C LYS A 112 7.83 -2.44 5.74
N SER A 113 6.76 -2.72 4.98
CA SER A 113 6.50 -4.03 4.38
C SER A 113 7.53 -4.40 3.31
N ILE A 114 7.94 -3.43 2.48
CA ILE A 114 9.04 -3.61 1.51
C ILE A 114 10.35 -3.94 2.24
N SER A 115 10.64 -3.23 3.34
CA SER A 115 11.86 -3.43 4.13
C SER A 115 11.92 -4.81 4.76
N LEU A 116 10.79 -5.32 5.26
CA LEU A 116 10.67 -6.69 5.78
C LEU A 116 10.96 -7.73 4.69
N ILE A 117 10.38 -7.56 3.49
CA ILE A 117 10.64 -8.46 2.36
C ILE A 117 12.13 -8.45 2.00
N LYS A 118 12.75 -7.26 1.95
CA LYS A 118 14.18 -7.11 1.65
C LYS A 118 15.06 -7.86 2.65
N TYR A 119 14.71 -7.75 3.93
CA TYR A 119 15.44 -8.42 5.01
C TYR A 119 15.33 -9.95 4.91
N ASP A 120 14.11 -10.46 4.72
CA ASP A 120 13.85 -11.91 4.70
C ASP A 120 14.48 -12.63 3.50
N ILE A 121 14.62 -11.94 2.36
CA ILE A 121 15.18 -12.53 1.12
C ILE A 121 16.72 -12.54 1.13
N ARG A 122 17.38 -12.01 2.19
CA ARG A 122 18.85 -12.02 2.38
C ARG A 122 19.59 -11.56 1.12
N ARG A 123 19.27 -10.36 0.67
CA ARG A 123 19.84 -9.75 -0.54
C ARG A 123 21.38 -9.70 -0.47
N ASP A 124 22.05 -10.36 -1.41
CA ASP A 124 23.43 -10.06 -1.78
C ASP A 124 23.46 -9.05 -2.96
N ASP A 125 24.64 -8.53 -3.28
CA ASP A 125 24.84 -7.58 -4.39
C ASP A 125 24.50 -8.15 -5.79
N LYS A 126 24.16 -9.45 -5.90
CA LYS A 126 23.84 -10.17 -7.15
C LYS A 126 22.34 -10.31 -7.43
N THR A 127 21.47 -9.86 -6.51
CA THR A 127 19.99 -9.83 -6.71
C THR A 127 19.39 -8.46 -7.12
N PRO A 128 20.10 -7.49 -7.74
CA PRO A 128 19.56 -6.14 -7.88
C PRO A 128 18.46 -6.02 -8.93
N ILE A 129 18.50 -6.80 -10.02
CA ILE A 129 17.55 -6.62 -11.14
C ILE A 129 16.12 -7.00 -10.74
N TYR A 130 15.91 -8.20 -10.18
CA TYR A 130 14.58 -8.66 -9.79
C TYR A 130 14.00 -7.87 -8.62
N TRP A 131 14.86 -7.49 -7.66
CA TRP A 131 14.46 -6.59 -6.58
C TRP A 131 14.02 -5.22 -7.11
N THR A 132 14.78 -4.64 -8.04
CA THR A 132 14.45 -3.35 -8.66
C THR A 132 13.15 -3.44 -9.42
N ALA A 133 12.95 -4.48 -10.22
CA ALA A 133 11.70 -4.71 -10.94
C ALA A 133 10.50 -4.85 -9.99
N PHE A 134 10.67 -5.56 -8.88
CA PHE A 134 9.63 -5.70 -7.84
C PHE A 134 9.28 -4.35 -7.20
N VAL A 135 10.28 -3.56 -6.79
CA VAL A 135 10.05 -2.23 -6.20
C VAL A 135 9.42 -1.29 -7.23
N GLN A 136 9.87 -1.33 -8.49
CA GLN A 136 9.31 -0.52 -9.56
C GLN A 136 7.83 -0.83 -9.78
N LYS A 137 7.45 -2.11 -9.77
CA LYS A 137 6.04 -2.51 -9.85
C LYS A 137 5.20 -1.89 -8.73
N ILE A 138 5.68 -1.92 -7.48
CA ILE A 138 4.99 -1.29 -6.35
C ILE A 138 4.86 0.23 -6.55
N ILE A 139 5.89 0.88 -7.09
CA ILE A 139 5.85 2.32 -7.39
C ILE A 139 4.78 2.62 -8.45
N GLU A 140 4.66 1.82 -9.50
CA GLU A 140 3.60 1.99 -10.51
C GLU A 140 2.21 1.74 -9.91
N ASP A 141 2.04 0.69 -9.11
CA ASP A 141 0.77 0.42 -8.42
C ASP A 141 0.38 1.56 -7.46
N PHE A 142 1.38 2.19 -6.82
CA PHE A 142 1.20 3.39 -5.99
C PHE A 142 0.74 4.61 -6.79
N LYS A 143 1.38 4.89 -7.94
CA LYS A 143 0.97 5.98 -8.82
C LYS A 143 -0.47 5.79 -9.31
N GLU A 144 -0.84 4.59 -9.74
CA GLU A 144 -2.21 4.30 -10.17
C GLU A 144 -3.21 4.50 -9.02
N SER A 145 -2.84 4.09 -7.81
CA SER A 145 -3.68 4.31 -6.62
C SER A 145 -3.91 5.80 -6.34
N LEU A 146 -2.90 6.65 -6.54
CA LEU A 146 -3.03 8.11 -6.44
C LEU A 146 -3.90 8.70 -7.55
N VAL A 147 -3.75 8.23 -8.79
CA VAL A 147 -4.61 8.67 -9.90
C VAL A 147 -6.07 8.36 -9.62
N VAL A 148 -6.36 7.16 -9.12
CA VAL A 148 -7.71 6.75 -8.70
C VAL A 148 -8.21 7.60 -7.54
N ASN A 149 -7.39 7.84 -6.52
CA ASN A 149 -7.71 8.72 -5.39
C ASN A 149 -8.13 10.13 -5.86
N ILE A 150 -7.34 10.75 -6.74
CA ILE A 150 -7.61 12.09 -7.27
C ILE A 150 -8.90 12.07 -8.10
N ARG A 151 -9.07 11.09 -8.99
CA ARG A 151 -10.28 10.95 -9.82
C ARG A 151 -11.53 10.81 -8.96
N ASN A 152 -11.47 9.99 -7.91
CA ASN A 152 -12.58 9.79 -6.98
C ASN A 152 -12.87 11.05 -6.16
N SER A 153 -11.84 11.75 -5.70
CA SER A 153 -11.96 13.01 -4.98
C SER A 153 -12.59 14.10 -5.84
N LEU A 154 -12.18 14.23 -7.11
CA LEU A 154 -12.79 15.17 -8.07
C LEU A 154 -14.24 14.82 -8.38
N LYS A 155 -14.57 13.52 -8.48
CA LYS A 155 -15.96 13.08 -8.65
C LYS A 155 -16.80 13.42 -7.43
N SER A 156 -16.28 13.20 -6.22
CA SER A 156 -16.97 13.56 -4.98
C SER A 156 -17.15 15.07 -4.86
N ALA A 157 -16.13 15.87 -5.19
CA ALA A 157 -16.24 17.32 -5.22
C ALA A 157 -17.30 17.79 -6.23
N ARG A 158 -17.29 17.22 -7.45
CA ARG A 158 -18.31 17.54 -8.46
C ARG A 158 -19.71 17.27 -7.94
N ASN A 159 -19.94 16.11 -7.33
CA ASN A 159 -21.24 15.75 -6.76
C ASN A 159 -21.64 16.71 -5.63
N PHE A 160 -20.70 17.00 -4.74
CA PHE A 160 -20.88 17.92 -3.61
C PHE A 160 -21.32 19.32 -4.08
N PHE A 161 -20.68 19.87 -5.11
CA PHE A 161 -20.99 21.21 -5.62
C PHE A 161 -22.17 21.27 -6.60
N LYS A 162 -22.53 20.16 -7.25
CA LYS A 162 -23.62 20.15 -8.24
C LYS A 162 -24.99 20.35 -7.59
N GLY A 163 -25.17 19.93 -6.33
CA GLY A 163 -26.38 20.22 -5.57
C GLY A 163 -27.65 19.60 -6.12
N ASP A 164 -27.57 18.50 -6.89
CA ASP A 164 -28.74 17.87 -7.53
C ASP A 164 -29.81 17.41 -6.51
N ASP A 165 -29.43 17.20 -5.24
CA ASP A 165 -30.34 16.97 -4.12
C ASP A 165 -30.37 18.20 -3.18
N ILE A 166 -31.09 19.24 -3.60
CA ILE A 166 -31.29 20.52 -2.87
C ILE A 166 -31.84 20.32 -1.44
N ILE A 167 -32.45 19.15 -1.16
CA ILE A 167 -33.07 18.83 0.12
C ILE A 167 -32.06 18.19 1.12
N SER A 168 -30.85 17.79 0.67
CA SER A 168 -29.87 17.12 1.54
C SER A 168 -28.41 17.57 1.39
N GLY A 169 -28.07 18.39 0.38
CA GLY A 169 -26.71 18.90 0.18
C GLY A 169 -26.31 19.97 1.19
N ALA A 170 -25.02 20.07 1.49
CA ALA A 170 -24.51 21.17 2.32
C ALA A 170 -24.67 22.51 1.59
N LEU A 171 -25.26 23.50 2.27
CA LEU A 171 -25.53 24.82 1.70
C LEU A 171 -24.51 25.83 2.22
N LEU A 172 -23.88 26.56 1.29
CA LEU A 172 -23.09 27.75 1.62
C LEU A 172 -24.06 28.92 1.85
N VAL A 173 -24.12 29.42 3.08
CA VAL A 173 -24.93 30.59 3.41
C VAL A 173 -24.11 31.84 3.05
N MET A 174 -24.63 32.64 2.12
CA MET A 174 -24.03 33.93 1.76
C MET A 174 -24.92 35.06 2.27
N ASP A 175 -24.34 35.97 3.05
CA ASP A 175 -25.04 37.18 3.48
C ASP A 175 -25.05 38.20 2.33
N ALA A 176 -26.25 38.65 1.98
CA ALA A 176 -26.45 39.71 1.01
C ALA A 176 -26.89 40.98 1.75
N HIS A 177 -26.12 42.05 1.59
CA HIS A 177 -26.45 43.38 2.11
C HIS A 177 -27.00 44.27 1.00
N TYR A 178 -27.91 45.17 1.33
CA TYR A 178 -28.41 46.18 0.40
C TYR A 178 -27.79 47.53 0.76
N LEU A 179 -26.96 48.07 -0.12
CA LEU A 179 -26.29 49.36 0.08
C LEU A 179 -26.39 50.17 -1.22
N ASP A 180 -26.77 51.46 -1.11
CA ASP A 180 -26.86 52.40 -2.25
C ASP A 180 -27.67 51.89 -3.46
N GLY A 181 -28.78 51.20 -3.20
CA GLY A 181 -29.65 50.68 -4.27
C GLY A 181 -29.10 49.44 -4.99
N GLN A 182 -28.00 48.86 -4.50
CA GLN A 182 -27.40 47.65 -5.04
C GLN A 182 -27.29 46.55 -3.98
N VAL A 183 -27.45 45.31 -4.43
CA VAL A 183 -27.19 44.12 -3.61
C VAL A 183 -25.69 43.88 -3.61
N ILE A 184 -25.05 44.03 -2.45
CA ILE A 184 -23.66 43.68 -2.21
C ILE A 184 -23.63 42.28 -1.58
N LYS A 185 -22.92 41.36 -2.20
CA LYS A 185 -22.64 40.03 -1.64
C LYS A 185 -21.28 40.10 -0.94
N ASN A 186 -21.22 39.68 0.32
CA ASN A 186 -19.93 39.42 0.99
C ASN A 186 -19.37 38.06 0.55
#